data_AF-A0A076MRP3-F1
#
_entry.id   AF-A0A076MRP3-F1
#
_cell.length_a   1.000
_cell.length_b   1.000
_cell.length_c   1.000
_cell.angle_alpha   90.00
_cell.angle_beta   90.00
_cell.angle_gamma   90.00
#
_symmetry.space_group_name_H-M   'P 1'
#
loop_
_entity.id
_entity.type
_entity.pdbx_description
1 polymer ?
#
loop_
_entity_poly.entity_id
_entity_poly.type
_entity_poly.pdbx_seq_one_letter_code
_entity_poly.pdbx_strand_id
1 'polypeptide(L)' 'MRHDGIKRLRHPDVGHLDLTFQSLDLPLPGRAVHDLIIYTAEPGTASEDRLKLLASWAATRPRTAEPTRHS' A
#
# COMPACT_ATOMS: atom_id res chain seq x y z
N MET A 1 8.66 -16.43 -5.95
CA MET A 1 8.47 -16.53 -4.48
C MET A 1 7.34 -15.59 -4.13
N ARG A 2 6.33 -16.03 -3.39
CA ARG A 2 5.32 -15.10 -2.88
C ARG A 2 5.95 -14.37 -1.70
N HIS A 3 6.03 -13.04 -1.77
CA HIS A 3 6.53 -12.22 -0.67
C HIS A 3 5.33 -11.66 0.08
N ASP A 4 4.93 -12.34 1.15
CA ASP A 4 3.91 -11.87 2.09
C ASP A 4 4.45 -11.80 3.52
N GLY A 5 3.86 -10.94 4.34
CA GLY A 5 4.27 -10.74 5.73
C GLY A 5 3.65 -9.49 6.37
N ILE A 6 4.13 -9.11 7.55
CA ILE A 6 3.63 -7.93 8.28
C ILE A 6 4.64 -6.77 8.19
N LYS A 7 4.17 -5.65 7.68
CA LYS A 7 4.86 -4.36 7.62
C LYS A 7 4.38 -3.49 8.78
N ARG A 8 5.29 -3.20 9.71
CA ARG A 8 5.07 -2.26 10.82
C ARG A 8 5.51 -0.87 10.42
N LEU A 9 4.58 0.08 10.46
CA LEU A 9 4.79 1.47 10.10
C LEU A 9 4.40 2.38 11.26
N ARG A 10 5.08 3.51 11.38
CA ARG A 10 4.69 4.60 12.28
C ARG A 10 4.38 5.83 11.44
N HIS A 11 3.10 6.12 11.27
CA HIS A 11 2.63 7.32 10.60
C HIS A 11 2.58 8.48 11.60
N PRO A 12 3.02 9.70 11.26
CA PRO A 12 3.05 10.83 12.18
C PRO A 12 1.65 11.16 12.74
N ASP A 13 0.63 11.14 11.88
CA ASP A 13 -0.74 11.55 12.28
C ASP A 13 -1.60 10.42 12.89
N VAL A 14 -1.51 9.18 12.39
CA VAL A 14 -2.37 8.06 12.85
C VAL A 14 -1.66 7.07 13.77
N GLY A 15 -0.35 7.25 13.99
CA GLY A 15 0.45 6.39 14.84
C GLY A 15 0.82 5.06 14.19
N HIS A 16 0.81 3.98 14.98
CA HIS A 16 1.28 2.66 14.53
C HIS A 16 0.26 1.99 13.60
N LEU A 17 0.78 1.34 12.56
CA LEU A 17 0.04 0.55 11.59
C LEU A 17 0.74 -0.79 11.41
N ASP A 18 -0.01 -1.86 11.63
CA ASP A 18 0.37 -3.22 11.27
C ASP A 18 -0.36 -3.57 9.98
N LEU A 19 0.38 -3.67 8.88
CA LEU A 19 -0.18 -3.95 7.56
C LEU A 19 0.36 -5.28 7.03
N THR A 20 -0.53 -6.18 6.65
CA THR A 20 -0.18 -7.35 5.84
C THR A 20 0.22 -6.85 4.46
N PHE A 21 1.40 -7.23 3.99
CA PHE A 21 1.84 -6.95 2.62
C PHE A 21 1.81 -8.23 1.80
N GLN A 22 1.46 -8.12 0.52
CA GLN A 22 1.48 -9.23 -0.43
C GLN A 22 2.03 -8.72 -1.76
N SER A 23 3.05 -9.40 -2.29
CA SER A 23 3.65 -9.08 -3.58
C SER A 23 3.13 -10.03 -4.65
N LEU A 24 2.68 -9.47 -5.77
CA LEU A 24 2.13 -10.19 -6.90
C LEU A 24 2.91 -9.78 -8.16
N ASP A 25 3.50 -10.77 -8.83
CA ASP A 25 4.01 -10.61 -10.18
C ASP A 25 2.82 -10.49 -11.16
N LEU A 26 2.69 -9.36 -11.85
CA LEU A 26 1.73 -9.15 -12.92
C LEU A 26 2.46 -9.34 -14.27
N PRO A 27 2.25 -10.48 -14.96
CA PRO A 27 2.80 -10.67 -16.29
C PRO A 27 2.12 -9.71 -17.28
N LEU A 28 2.93 -8.96 -18.03
CA LEU A 28 2.47 -8.10 -19.11
C LEU A 28 2.84 -8.69 -20.48
N PRO A 29 2.10 -8.35 -21.55
CA PRO A 29 2.50 -8.71 -22.90
C PRO A 29 3.88 -8.10 -23.24
N GLY A 30 4.73 -8.87 -23.94
CA GLY A 30 6.03 -8.37 -24.42
C GLY A 30 7.23 -8.55 -23.48
N ARG A 31 7.22 -9.58 -22.61
CA ARG A 31 8.30 -9.90 -21.64
C ARG A 31 8.49 -8.91 -20.49
N ALA A 32 7.63 -7.89 -20.37
CA ALA A 32 7.61 -7.02 -19.21
C ALA A 32 6.92 -7.70 -18.01
N VAL A 33 7.44 -7.48 -16.81
CA VAL A 33 6.83 -7.89 -15.54
C VAL A 33 6.64 -6.62 -14.70
N HIS A 34 5.47 -6.48 -14.07
CA HIS A 34 5.26 -5.48 -13.03
C HIS A 34 5.10 -6.17 -11.68
N ASP A 35 5.70 -5.59 -10.64
CA ASP A 35 5.45 -5.99 -9.26
C ASP A 35 4.35 -5.13 -8.67
N LEU A 36 3.27 -5.77 -8.21
CA LEU A 36 2.23 -5.13 -7.41
C LEU A 36 2.40 -5.53 -5.95
N ILE A 37 2.57 -4.56 -5.07
CA ILE A 37 2.56 -4.79 -3.62
C ILE A 37 1.27 -4.23 -3.03
N ILE A 38 0.46 -5.11 -2.44
CA ILE A 38 -0.78 -4.77 -1.77
C ILE A 38 -0.51 -4.69 -0.28
N TYR A 39 -0.96 -3.62 0.37
CA TYR A 39 -0.94 -3.47 1.83
C TYR A 39 -2.38 -3.47 2.36
N THR A 40 -2.68 -4.36 3.29
CA THR A 40 -3.99 -4.48 3.95
C THR A 40 -3.84 -4.42 5.46
N ALA A 41 -4.85 -3.88 6.14
CA ALA A 41 -4.95 -4.00 7.59
C ALA A 41 -5.91 -5.15 7.93
N GLU A 42 -5.64 -5.87 9.02
CA GLU A 42 -6.52 -6.94 9.48
C GLU A 42 -7.89 -6.38 9.94
N PRO A 43 -9.02 -6.96 9.51
CA PRO A 43 -10.35 -6.48 9.87
C PRO A 43 -10.61 -6.45 11.39
N GLY A 44 -11.32 -5.44 11.87
CA GLY A 44 -11.65 -5.26 13.28
C GLY A 44 -10.48 -4.78 14.15
N THR A 45 -9.31 -4.50 13.55
CA THR A 45 -8.15 -3.98 14.29
C THR A 45 -8.09 -2.46 14.26
N ALA A 46 -7.36 -1.86 15.21
CA ALA A 46 -7.08 -0.42 15.19
C ALA A 46 -6.30 0.01 13.92
N SER A 47 -5.54 -0.90 13.31
CA SER A 47 -4.86 -0.64 12.04
C SER A 47 -5.86 -0.45 10.89
N GLU A 48 -7.00 -1.14 10.90
CA GLU A 48 -8.06 -0.97 9.90
C GLU A 48 -8.67 0.44 9.97
N ASP A 49 -9.03 0.88 11.17
CA ASP A 49 -9.59 2.22 11.40
C ASP A 49 -8.62 3.33 10.97
N ARG A 50 -7.35 3.21 11.37
CA ARG A 50 -6.29 4.15 10.99
C ARG A 50 -6.03 4.15 9.48
N LEU A 51 -6.06 2.98 8.83
CA LEU A 51 -5.90 2.89 7.37
C LEU A 51 -7.07 3.56 6.64
N LYS A 52 -8.30 3.38 7.12
CA LYS A 52 -9.49 4.09 6.59
C LYS A 52 -9.37 5.60 6.76
N LEU A 53 -8.89 6.06 7.92
CA LEU A 53 -8.65 7.48 8.19
C LEU A 53 -7.62 8.07 7.20
N LEU A 54 -6.49 7.38 6.98
CA LEU A 54 -5.50 7.78 5.98
C LEU A 54 -6.07 7.82 4.57
N ALA A 55 -6.91 6.84 4.19
CA ALA A 55 -7.55 6.81 2.88
C ALA A 55 -8.49 8.01 2.68
N SER A 56 -9.24 8.40 3.71
CA SER A 56 -10.11 9.59 3.69
C SER A 56 -9.30 10.88 3.46
N TRP A 57 -8.16 11.04 4.12
CA TRP A 57 -7.29 12.19 3.89
C TRP A 57 -6.64 12.19 2.51
N ALA A 58 -6.21 11.03 2.02
CA ALA A 58 -5.66 10.90 0.67
C ALA A 58 -6.69 11.29 -0.40
N ALA A 59 -7.96 10.93 -0.21
CA ALA A 59 -9.05 11.33 -1.10
C ALA A 59 -9.28 12.86 -1.14
N THR A 60 -8.89 13.56 -0.07
CA THR A 60 -9.04 15.03 0.03
C THR A 60 -7.85 15.77 -0.56
N ARG A 61 -6.68 15.13 -0.71
CA ARG A 61 -5.49 15.75 -1.29
C ARG A 61 -5.58 15.72 -2.83
N PRO A 62 -5.32 16.84 -3.53
CA PRO A 62 -5.17 16.80 -4.98
C PRO A 62 -4.04 15.84 -5.31
N ARG A 63 -4.35 14.82 -6.13
CA ARG A 63 -3.37 13.84 -6.60
C ARG A 63 -2.36 14.56 -7.51
N THR A 64 -1.25 15.00 -6.94
CA THR A 64 -0.03 15.24 -7.72
C THR A 64 0.51 13.87 -8.12
N ALA A 65 -0.08 13.30 -9.18
CA ALA A 65 0.54 12.18 -9.87
C ALA A 65 1.78 12.73 -10.57
N GLU A 66 2.91 12.72 -9.87
CA GLU A 66 4.19 12.85 -10.53
C GLU A 66 4.32 11.61 -11.43
N PRO A 67 4.40 11.76 -12.76
CA PRO A 67 4.63 10.63 -13.63
C PRO A 67 6.00 10.07 -13.27
N THR A 68 6.04 8.86 -12.71
CA THR A 68 7.25 8.11 -12.43
C THR A 68 8.03 7.98 -13.72
N ARG A 69 8.96 8.90 -13.97
CA ARG A 69 9.84 8.89 -15.13
C ARG A 69 10.87 7.79 -14.89
N HIS A 70 10.52 6.55 -15.25
CA HIS A 70 11.52 5.51 -15.47
C HIS A 70 12.44 6.01 -16.60
N SER A 71 13.69 6.30 -16.25
CA SER A 71 14.81 6.52 -17.18
C SER A 71 15.64 5.25 -17.28
#